data_AF-A0A5M4FCB8-F1
#
_entry.id   AF-A0A5M4FCB8-F1
#
_cell.length_a   1.000
_cell.length_b   1.000
_cell.length_c   1.000
_cell.angle_alpha   90.00
_cell.angle_beta   90.00
_cell.angle_gamma   90.00
#
_symmetry.space_group_name_H-M   'P 1'
#
loop_
_entity.id
_entity.type
_entity.pdbx_description
1 polymer ?
#
loop_
_entity_poly.entity_id
_entity_poly.type
_entity_poly.pdbx_seq_one_letter_code
_entity_poly.pdbx_strand_id
1 'polypeptide(L)'
;MTARTTEAVALDRVRRRVAAIGFLAVTIHGVLGLIGVSYVLLDQGRRSDAGLLTFMSGVVALIVCAATRAILGARPFSLVWSAVALVPTAAAYVLLF
;
A
#
# COMPACT_ATOMS: atom_id res chain seq x y z
N MET A 1 -30.29 4.83 23.07
CA MET A 1 -29.48 5.14 21.88
C MET A 1 -30.45 5.51 20.76
N THR A 2 -30.43 6.76 20.28
CA THR A 2 -31.47 7.30 19.36
C THR A 2 -31.15 6.97 17.90
N ALA A 3 -32.17 6.93 17.03
CA ALA A 3 -31.99 6.64 15.59
C ALA A 3 -30.90 7.52 14.93
N ARG A 4 -30.84 8.81 15.30
CA ARG A 4 -29.86 9.80 14.82
C ARG A 4 -28.40 9.40 15.14
N THR A 5 -28.15 8.73 16.27
CA THR A 5 -26.81 8.22 16.63
C THR A 5 -26.41 6.98 15.81
N THR A 6 -27.39 6.15 15.46
CA THR A 6 -27.14 4.94 14.65
C THR A 6 -26.80 5.30 13.20
N GLU A 7 -27.50 6.30 12.65
CA GLU A 7 -27.25 6.84 11.31
C GLU A 7 -25.86 7.47 11.22
N ALA A 8 -25.45 8.27 12.21
CA ALA A 8 -24.11 8.86 12.25
C ALA A 8 -22.99 7.81 12.25
N VAL A 9 -23.16 6.72 13.01
CA VAL A 9 -22.19 5.60 13.06
C VAL A 9 -22.13 4.86 11.70
N ALA A 10 -23.27 4.68 11.04
CA ALA A 10 -23.33 4.05 9.73
C ALA A 10 -22.62 4.91 8.67
N LEU A 11 -22.89 6.21 8.63
CA LEU A 11 -22.23 7.16 7.73
C LEU A 11 -20.72 7.21 7.95
N ASP A 12 -20.27 7.24 9.21
CA ASP A 12 -18.85 7.26 9.56
C ASP A 12 -18.12 5.97 9.12
N ARG A 13 -18.79 4.81 9.20
CA ARG A 13 -18.27 3.54 8.66
C ARG A 13 -18.11 3.58 7.14
N VAL A 14 -19.08 4.14 6.41
CA VAL A 14 -19.00 4.30 4.95
C VAL A 14 -17.87 5.27 4.60
N ARG A 15 -17.78 6.42 5.29
CA ARG A 15 -16.74 7.42 5.07
C ARG A 15 -15.33 6.84 5.22
N ARG A 16 -15.09 6.07 6.29
CA ARG A 16 -13.81 5.37 6.49
C ARG A 16 -13.48 4.40 5.35
N ARG A 17 -14.46 3.61 4.89
CA ARG A 17 -14.24 2.64 3.81
C ARG A 17 -13.92 3.34 2.49
N VAL A 18 -14.67 4.38 2.13
CA VAL A 18 -14.42 5.17 0.92
C VAL A 18 -13.04 5.81 0.97
N ALA A 19 -12.66 6.40 2.11
CA ALA A 19 -11.33 6.96 2.31
C ALA A 19 -10.21 5.91 2.17
N ALA A 20 -10.40 4.72 2.76
CA ALA A 20 -9.45 3.61 2.65
C ALA A 20 -9.29 3.13 1.20
N ILE A 21 -10.39 3.00 0.45
CA ILE A 21 -10.36 2.60 -0.95
C ILE A 21 -9.66 3.66 -1.81
N GLY A 22 -10.00 4.94 -1.66
CA GLY A 22 -9.37 6.04 -2.39
C GLY A 22 -7.88 6.13 -2.11
N PHE A 23 -7.49 6.02 -0.84
CA PHE A 23 -6.08 5.99 -0.44
C PHE A 23 -5.35 4.79 -1.05
N LEU A 24 -5.94 3.59 -0.99
CA LEU A 24 -5.35 2.37 -1.56
C LEU A 24 -5.14 2.51 -3.08
N ALA A 25 -6.12 3.07 -3.80
CA ALA A 25 -6.02 3.26 -5.26
C ALA A 25 -4.84 4.16 -5.64
N VAL A 26 -4.68 5.30 -4.98
CA VAL A 26 -3.56 6.25 -5.23
C VAL A 26 -2.21 5.60 -4.89
N THR A 27 -2.17 4.82 -3.82
CA THR A 27 -0.92 4.29 -3.29
C THR A 27 -0.42 3.03 -3.98
N ILE A 28 -1.33 2.21 -4.55
CA ILE A 28 -0.96 1.15 -5.51
C ILE A 28 -0.16 1.75 -6.67
N HIS A 29 -0.55 2.94 -7.16
CA HIS A 29 0.18 3.64 -8.22
C HIS A 29 1.62 3.98 -7.79
N GLY A 30 1.83 4.36 -6.52
CA GLY A 30 3.16 4.60 -5.97
C GLY A 30 4.04 3.35 -5.91
N VAL A 31 3.49 2.21 -5.45
CA VAL A 31 4.23 0.93 -5.38
C VAL A 31 4.58 0.42 -6.78
N LEU A 32 3.60 0.36 -7.67
CA LEU A 32 3.81 -0.09 -9.05
C LEU A 32 4.70 0.88 -9.85
N GLY A 33 4.58 2.19 -9.59
CA GLY A 33 5.45 3.20 -10.19
C GLY A 33 6.91 3.00 -9.83
N LEU A 34 7.23 2.77 -8.55
CA LEU A 34 8.60 2.49 -8.10
C LEU A 34 9.16 1.21 -8.74
N ILE A 35 8.33 0.15 -8.83
CA ILE A 35 8.71 -1.08 -9.51
C ILE A 35 8.97 -0.83 -11.01
N GLY A 36 8.07 -0.12 -11.69
CA GLY A 36 8.23 0.22 -13.10
C GLY A 36 9.50 1.00 -13.39
N VAL A 37 9.81 2.01 -12.57
CA VAL A 37 11.08 2.76 -12.68
C VAL A 37 12.28 1.87 -12.42
N SER A 38 12.17 0.88 -11.52
CA SER A 38 13.26 -0.08 -11.27
C SER A 38 13.63 -0.88 -12.53
N TYR A 39 12.65 -1.32 -13.32
CA TYR A 39 12.91 -1.96 -14.61
C TYR A 39 13.61 -1.02 -15.60
N VAL A 40 13.15 0.23 -15.70
CA VAL A 40 13.79 1.24 -16.57
C VAL A 40 15.25 1.48 -16.18
N LEU A 41 15.56 1.55 -14.88
CA LEU A 41 16.93 1.72 -14.40
C LEU A 41 17.79 0.49 -14.65
N LEU A 42 17.22 -0.71 -14.58
CA LEU A 42 17.94 -1.94 -14.89
C LEU A 42 18.36 -1.97 -16.37
N ASP A 43 17.48 -1.58 -17.28
CA ASP A 43 17.77 -1.47 -18.71
C ASP A 43 18.87 -0.43 -19.02
N GLN A 44 19.05 0.56 -18.13
CA GLN A 44 20.12 1.55 -18.20
C GLN A 44 21.43 1.09 -17.55
N GLY A 45 21.52 -0.16 -17.09
CA GLY A 45 22.68 -0.70 -16.37
C GLY A 45 22.84 -0.20 -14.93
N ARG A 46 21.85 0.54 -14.40
CA ARG A 46 21.87 1.14 -13.05
C ARG A 46 21.31 0.18 -12.01
N ARG A 47 21.95 -0.98 -11.87
CA ARG A 47 21.45 -2.09 -11.04
C ARG A 47 21.31 -1.75 -9.55
N SER A 48 22.23 -0.94 -9.00
CA SER A 48 22.14 -0.45 -7.61
C SER A 48 20.87 0.35 -7.36
N ASP A 49 20.55 1.24 -8.30
CA ASP A 49 19.44 2.19 -8.17
C ASP A 49 18.11 1.47 -8.38
N ALA A 50 18.07 0.51 -9.32
CA ALA A 50 16.94 -0.40 -9.51
C ALA A 50 16.67 -1.22 -8.23
N GLY A 51 17.72 -1.73 -7.57
CA GLY A 51 17.59 -2.43 -6.29
C GLY A 51 17.06 -1.53 -5.18
N LEU A 52 17.57 -0.31 -5.08
CA LEU A 52 17.12 0.68 -4.11
C LEU A 52 15.63 1.04 -4.29
N LEU A 53 15.18 1.29 -5.52
CA LEU A 53 13.78 1.62 -5.79
C LEU A 53 12.85 0.41 -5.55
N THR A 54 13.30 -0.80 -5.89
CA THR A 54 12.57 -2.03 -5.57
C THR A 54 12.39 -2.17 -4.07
N PHE A 55 13.45 -1.96 -3.28
CA PHE A 55 13.36 -1.96 -1.82
C PHE A 55 12.40 -0.87 -1.29
N MET A 56 12.51 0.36 -1.81
CA MET A 56 11.63 1.46 -1.41
C MET A 56 10.17 1.20 -1.74
N SER A 57 9.86 0.46 -2.81
CA SER A 57 8.49 0.03 -3.12
C SER A 57 7.89 -0.80 -1.98
N GLY A 58 8.69 -1.64 -1.32
CA GLY A 58 8.26 -2.43 -0.17
C GLY A 58 8.01 -1.58 1.07
N VAL A 59 8.87 -0.60 1.33
CA VAL A 59 8.67 0.37 2.43
C VAL A 59 7.35 1.12 2.24
N VAL A 60 7.10 1.62 1.03
CA VAL A 60 5.84 2.31 0.69
C VAL A 60 4.66 1.37 0.87
N ALA A 61 4.73 0.12 0.39
CA ALA A 61 3.66 -0.85 0.55
C ALA A 61 3.28 -1.10 2.03
N LEU A 62 4.27 -1.16 2.92
CA LEU A 62 4.04 -1.33 4.36
C LEU A 62 3.39 -0.10 5.00
N ILE A 63 3.86 1.11 4.67
CA ILE A 63 3.26 2.37 5.14
C ILE A 63 1.79 2.44 4.71
N VAL A 64 1.51 2.10 3.46
CA VAL A 64 0.18 2.12 2.86
C VAL A 64 -0.75 1.12 3.53
N CYS A 65 -0.27 -0.10 3.77
CA CYS A 65 -1.01 -1.11 4.51
C CYS A 65 -1.37 -0.60 5.93
N ALA A 66 -0.40 -0.05 6.65
CA ALA A 66 -0.62 0.46 8.00
C ALA A 66 -1.64 1.62 8.03
N ALA A 67 -1.50 2.58 7.11
CA ALA A 67 -2.41 3.72 6.97
C ALA A 67 -3.84 3.28 6.60
N THR A 68 -3.99 2.39 5.62
CA THR A 68 -5.30 1.86 5.21
C THR A 68 -6.01 1.18 6.38
N ARG A 69 -5.27 0.39 7.17
CA ARG A 69 -5.81 -0.27 8.36
C ARG A 69 -6.20 0.71 9.46
N ALA A 70 -5.38 1.75 9.68
CA ALA A 70 -5.71 2.82 10.62
C ALA A 70 -6.99 3.56 10.20
N ILE A 71 -7.14 3.89 8.91
CA ILE A 71 -8.35 4.52 8.36
C ILE A 71 -9.58 3.63 8.61
N LEU A 72 -9.45 2.32 8.48
CA LEU A 72 -10.53 1.36 8.74
C LEU A 72 -10.82 1.15 10.24
N GLY A 73 -10.08 1.78 11.15
CA GLY A 73 -10.21 1.59 12.59
C GLY A 73 -9.66 0.26 13.10
N ALA A 74 -8.81 -0.41 12.32
CA ALA A 74 -8.12 -1.63 12.73
C ALA A 74 -6.73 -1.33 13.29
N ARG A 75 -6.13 -2.30 14.01
CA ARG A 75 -4.72 -2.19 14.43
C ARG A 75 -3.84 -1.99 13.20
N PRO A 76 -3.00 -0.94 13.14
CA PRO A 76 -2.25 -0.56 11.94
C PRO A 76 -1.28 -1.67 11.51
N PHE A 77 -0.60 -2.29 12.47
CA PHE A 77 0.32 -3.39 12.20
C PHE A 77 -0.40 -4.74 12.20
N SER A 78 -0.24 -5.50 11.11
CA SER A 78 -0.71 -6.87 11.00
C SER A 78 0.22 -7.64 10.08
N LEU A 79 0.86 -8.69 10.62
CA LEU A 79 1.83 -9.51 9.87
C LEU A 79 1.24 -10.07 8.58
N VAL A 80 0.01 -10.59 8.64
CA VAL A 80 -0.68 -11.17 7.48
C VAL A 80 -0.86 -10.12 6.38
N TRP A 81 -1.37 -8.93 6.72
CA TRP A 81 -1.62 -7.88 5.73
C TRP A 81 -0.34 -7.21 5.23
N SER A 82 0.68 -7.11 6.08
CA SER A 82 2.02 -6.67 5.67
C SER A 82 2.64 -7.65 4.67
N ALA A 83 2.52 -8.96 4.90
CA ALA A 83 3.00 -9.96 3.95
C ALA A 83 2.26 -9.87 2.61
N VAL A 84 0.92 -9.71 2.64
CA VAL A 84 0.12 -9.51 1.42
C VAL A 84 0.52 -8.22 0.69
N ALA A 85 0.73 -7.12 1.41
CA ALA A 85 1.13 -5.85 0.82
C ALA A 85 2.51 -5.91 0.15
N LEU A 86 3.40 -6.78 0.63
CA LEU A 86 4.73 -6.98 0.05
C LEU A 86 4.76 -7.87 -1.19
N VAL A 87 3.67 -8.58 -1.53
CA VAL A 87 3.62 -9.51 -2.67
C VAL A 87 4.11 -8.88 -3.98
N PRO A 88 3.67 -7.67 -4.39
CA PRO A 88 4.14 -7.06 -5.64
C PRO A 88 5.64 -6.76 -5.62
N THR A 89 6.16 -6.27 -4.49
CA THR A 89 7.59 -5.97 -4.32
C THR A 89 8.43 -7.25 -4.33
N ALA A 90 7.97 -8.31 -3.65
CA ALA A 90 8.65 -9.60 -3.64
C ALA A 90 8.68 -10.22 -5.05
N ALA A 91 7.57 -10.17 -5.78
CA ALA A 91 7.51 -10.62 -7.17
C ALA A 91 8.46 -9.81 -8.06
N ALA A 92 8.48 -8.48 -7.94
CA ALA A 92 9.42 -7.64 -8.66
C ALA A 92 10.88 -7.97 -8.33
N TYR A 93 11.19 -8.20 -7.06
CA TYR A 93 12.53 -8.58 -6.62
C TYR A 93 13.00 -9.89 -7.27
N VAL A 94 12.18 -10.94 -7.26
CA VAL A 94 12.49 -12.25 -7.88
C VAL A 94 12.65 -12.15 -9.40
N LEU A 95 11.98 -11.21 -10.05
CA LEU A 95 12.08 -11.01 -11.50
C LEU A 95 13.28 -10.13 -11.91
N LEU A 96 13.74 -9.25 -11.01
CA LEU A 96 14.85 -8.32 -11.26
C LEU A 96 16.23 -8.88 -10.85
N PHE A 97 16.26 -9.81 -9.89
CA PHE A 97 17.47 -10.32 -9.24
C PHE A 97 17.48 -11.84 -9.17
#